data_AF-A0A8T4YSU1-F1
#
_entry.id   AF-A0A8T4YSU1-F1
#
_cell.length_a   1.000
_cell.length_b   1.000
_cell.length_c   1.000
_cell.angle_alpha   90.00
_cell.angle_beta   90.00
_cell.angle_gamma   90.00
#
_symmetry.space_group_name_H-M   'P 1'
#
loop_
_entity.id
_entity.type
_entity.pdbx_description
1 polymer ?
#
loop_
_entity_poly.entity_id
_entity_poly.type
_entity_poly.pdbx_seq_one_letter_code
_entity_poly.pdbx_strand_id
1 'polypeptide(L)'
;EDDIRYSMRYLIDNGVVPCGWHEVEVAEEVKNMDLQVDHVYVAASPPKFVERAEVPSLRILGFSTICYSREGAPKPDRNPVVIISVATNAGEERQFVAGDDRDDKPVLEAFIDYVHKFGPDIIVGYGVNRQDWAYLNERCKRLGLRLSIDRAKTEPHTSVYGHVSITGRANIDIFDFADEFPDVKVKTLENLADYLGIMKIEDRVLVEDVDFADYWDDKTKRETLNRFSLENTRCIMGIANAILDFAMQLSSLVGLPLDHVGTAAVGFRVEWFLIKHAHKIDELVPKRVEQPYRPYAGAIVLSPKPGLHENIAVLDFAAMYPNIMITYNLS
;
A
#
# COMPACT_ATOMS: atom_id res chain seq x y z
N GLU A 1 16.03 21.72 11.50
CA GLU A 1 15.45 20.58 10.78
C GLU A 1 16.32 19.32 10.96
N ASP A 2 16.66 18.98 12.20
CA ASP A 2 17.48 17.81 12.54
C ASP A 2 16.67 16.52 12.72
N ASP A 3 15.34 16.64 12.69
CA ASP A 3 14.35 15.58 12.86
C ASP A 3 13.79 15.03 11.54
N ILE A 4 14.21 15.58 10.40
CA ILE A 4 13.87 15.06 9.07
C ILE A 4 14.73 13.84 8.75
N ARG A 5 14.09 12.73 8.39
CA ARG A 5 14.79 11.50 7.98
C ARG A 5 15.72 11.76 6.80
N TYR A 6 16.92 11.18 6.84
CA TYR A 6 17.96 11.40 5.83
C TYR A 6 17.50 11.14 4.39
N SER A 7 16.78 10.04 4.14
CA SER A 7 16.24 9.73 2.80
C SER A 7 15.27 10.80 2.31
N MET A 8 14.40 11.31 3.19
CA MET A 8 13.44 12.36 2.85
C MET A 8 14.12 13.72 2.67
N ARG A 9 15.14 14.03 3.50
CA ARG A 9 15.98 15.22 3.36
C ARG A 9 16.66 15.25 2.00
N TYR A 10 17.21 14.11 1.56
CA TYR A 10 17.77 13.97 0.22
C TYR A 10 16.76 14.29 -0.88
N LEU A 11 15.52 13.79 -0.77
CA LEU A 11 14.47 14.10 -1.75
C LEU A 11 14.19 15.61 -1.82
N ILE A 12 14.11 16.27 -0.66
CA ILE A 12 13.83 17.71 -0.59
C ILE A 12 15.01 18.52 -1.16
N ASP A 13 16.23 18.28 -0.68
CA ASP A 13 17.44 19.04 -1.06
C ASP A 13 17.74 18.96 -2.55
N ASN A 14 17.41 17.82 -3.16
CA ASN A 14 17.71 17.57 -4.56
C ASN A 14 16.47 17.69 -5.45
N GLY A 15 15.34 18.18 -4.93
CA GLY A 15 14.10 18.35 -5.70
C GLY A 15 13.57 17.04 -6.31
N VAL A 16 13.87 15.89 -5.71
CA VAL A 16 13.42 14.59 -6.18
C VAL A 16 11.96 14.39 -5.80
N VAL A 17 11.14 14.15 -6.81
CA VAL A 17 9.70 13.94 -6.67
C VAL A 17 9.39 12.44 -6.84
N PRO A 18 8.94 11.73 -5.81
CA PRO A 18 8.47 10.36 -5.96
C PRO A 18 7.41 10.23 -7.05
N CYS A 19 7.43 9.13 -7.82
CA CYS A 19 6.53 8.93 -8.97
C CYS A 19 6.62 10.03 -10.06
N GLY A 20 7.68 10.84 -10.07
CA GLY A 20 7.98 11.82 -11.11
C GLY A 20 9.19 11.44 -11.97
N TRP A 21 9.24 11.97 -13.19
CA TRP A 21 10.40 11.78 -14.07
C TRP A 21 11.55 12.67 -13.65
N HIS A 22 12.77 12.11 -13.69
CA HIS A 22 14.00 12.83 -13.38
C HIS A 22 15.07 12.50 -14.42
N GLU A 23 15.86 13.51 -14.76
CA GLU A 23 17.07 13.36 -15.56
C GLU A 23 18.29 13.49 -14.63
N VAL A 24 19.25 12.59 -14.79
CA VAL A 24 20.48 12.56 -13.97
C VAL A 24 21.66 12.27 -14.88
N GLU A 25 22.73 13.06 -14.77
CA GLU A 25 24.00 12.69 -15.39
C GLU A 25 24.62 11.55 -14.58
N VAL A 26 24.94 10.45 -15.24
CA VAL A 26 25.41 9.24 -14.58
C VAL A 26 26.70 8.71 -15.19
N ALA A 27 27.52 8.09 -14.35
CA ALA A 27 28.59 7.21 -14.77
C ALA A 27 28.20 5.76 -14.43
N GLU A 28 28.47 4.82 -15.35
CA GLU A 28 28.20 3.41 -15.09
C GLU A 28 29.11 2.90 -13.96
N GLU A 29 28.53 2.22 -12.96
CA GLU A 29 29.30 1.70 -11.84
C GLU A 29 29.84 0.31 -12.16
N VAL A 30 31.16 0.12 -12.01
CA VAL A 30 31.82 -1.17 -12.29
C VAL A 30 31.73 -2.15 -11.10
N LYS A 31 31.20 -1.72 -9.95
CA LYS A 31 31.06 -2.57 -8.77
C LYS A 31 29.82 -3.44 -8.90
N ASN A 32 30.04 -4.74 -8.85
CA ASN A 32 28.98 -5.73 -8.83
C ASN A 32 28.28 -5.72 -7.47
N MET A 33 27.26 -4.87 -7.32
CA MET A 33 26.32 -4.97 -6.22
C MET A 33 25.37 -6.11 -6.57
N ASP A 34 25.20 -7.09 -5.67
CA ASP A 34 24.35 -8.27 -5.88
C ASP A 34 22.85 -7.91 -5.81
N LEU A 35 22.41 -7.09 -6.77
CA LEU A 35 21.09 -6.47 -6.87
C LEU A 35 20.31 -7.03 -8.06
N GLN A 36 18.99 -7.16 -7.90
CA GLN A 36 18.09 -7.50 -9.00
C GLN A 36 17.64 -6.24 -9.74
N VAL A 37 18.54 -5.67 -10.55
CA VAL A 37 18.30 -4.47 -11.38
C VAL A 37 18.93 -4.64 -12.76
N ASP A 38 18.43 -3.90 -13.74
CA ASP A 38 18.97 -3.94 -15.10
C ASP A 38 20.36 -3.26 -15.19
N HIS A 39 20.54 -2.14 -14.48
CA HIS A 39 21.77 -1.35 -14.46
C HIS A 39 22.00 -0.67 -13.11
N VAL A 40 23.28 -0.41 -12.79
CA VAL A 40 23.71 0.36 -11.61
C VAL A 40 24.54 1.56 -12.07
N TYR A 41 24.20 2.72 -11.54
CA TYR A 41 24.79 4.00 -11.95
C TYR A 41 25.22 4.82 -10.73
N VAL A 42 26.36 5.51 -10.86
CA VAL A 42 26.76 6.58 -9.94
C VAL A 42 26.24 7.90 -10.48
N ALA A 43 25.44 8.62 -9.69
CA ALA A 43 24.98 9.96 -10.02
C ALA A 43 26.17 10.94 -10.00
N ALA A 44 26.44 11.57 -11.15
CA ALA A 44 27.45 12.62 -11.31
C ALA A 44 26.87 14.02 -11.10
N SER A 45 25.54 14.16 -11.18
CA SER A 45 24.79 15.39 -10.89
C SER A 45 23.61 15.12 -9.95
N PRO A 46 23.09 16.14 -9.26
CA PRO A 46 21.76 16.06 -8.66
C PRO A 46 20.69 15.77 -9.72
N PRO A 47 19.61 15.05 -9.37
CA PRO A 47 18.48 14.85 -10.27
C PRO A 47 17.78 16.15 -10.65
N LYS A 48 17.37 16.26 -11.92
CA LYS A 48 16.56 17.37 -12.43
C LYS A 48 15.16 16.85 -12.72
N PHE A 49 14.15 17.43 -12.07
CA PHE A 49 12.76 17.08 -12.33
C PHE A 49 12.37 17.39 -13.78
N VAL A 50 11.66 16.46 -14.41
CA VAL A 50 11.13 16.58 -15.77
C VAL A 50 9.61 16.49 -15.71
N GLU A 51 8.93 17.51 -16.22
CA GLU A 51 7.49 17.52 -16.31
C GLU A 51 7.02 16.59 -17.43
N ARG A 52 6.62 15.37 -17.06
CA ARG A 52 6.07 14.37 -17.96
C ARG A 52 4.96 13.59 -17.25
N ALA A 53 3.79 13.54 -17.87
CA ALA A 53 2.60 12.90 -17.29
C ALA A 53 2.53 11.39 -17.55
N GLU A 54 3.31 10.87 -18.50
CA GLU A 54 3.27 9.46 -18.88
C GLU A 54 3.78 8.56 -17.75
N VAL A 55 3.00 7.55 -17.37
CA VAL A 55 3.42 6.52 -16.43
C VAL A 55 4.23 5.46 -17.19
N PRO A 56 5.43 5.06 -16.73
CA PRO A 56 6.17 3.99 -17.38
C PRO A 56 5.42 2.65 -17.26
N SER A 57 5.76 1.68 -18.09
CA SER A 57 5.23 0.33 -17.92
C SER A 57 5.79 -0.27 -16.62
N LEU A 58 4.92 -0.48 -15.63
CA LEU A 58 5.27 -1.07 -14.34
C LEU A 58 4.73 -2.49 -14.27
N ARG A 59 5.52 -3.41 -13.73
CA ARG A 59 5.09 -4.77 -13.40
C ARG A 59 4.42 -4.76 -12.03
N ILE A 60 3.13 -5.10 -11.99
CA ILE A 60 2.32 -5.07 -10.78
C ILE A 60 1.96 -6.51 -10.41
N LEU A 61 2.23 -6.89 -9.16
CA LEU A 61 1.89 -8.17 -8.59
C LEU A 61 0.93 -7.99 -7.43
N GLY A 62 -0.30 -8.48 -7.57
CA GLY A 62 -1.25 -8.61 -6.47
C GLY A 62 -1.16 -9.98 -5.83
N PHE A 63 -1.33 -10.07 -4.51
CA PHE A 63 -1.39 -11.35 -3.82
C PHE A 63 -2.37 -11.35 -2.64
N SER A 64 -2.82 -12.54 -2.25
CA SER A 64 -3.51 -12.78 -0.98
C SER A 64 -3.06 -14.11 -0.37
N THR A 65 -3.21 -14.24 0.95
CA THR A 65 -2.82 -15.44 1.69
C THR A 65 -3.98 -16.02 2.48
N ILE A 66 -4.01 -17.35 2.63
CA ILE A 66 -4.91 -18.06 3.55
C ILE A 66 -4.03 -18.86 4.51
N CYS A 67 -4.13 -18.53 5.80
CA CYS A 67 -3.45 -19.25 6.86
C CYS A 67 -4.42 -20.26 7.50
N TYR A 68 -3.96 -21.49 7.73
CA TYR A 68 -4.76 -22.51 8.41
C TYR A 68 -4.75 -22.29 9.92
N SER A 69 -5.91 -22.06 10.52
CA SER A 69 -6.09 -22.06 11.96
C SER A 69 -7.39 -22.71 12.36
N ARG A 70 -7.31 -23.76 13.18
CA ARG A 70 -8.49 -24.44 13.74
C ARG A 70 -9.09 -23.69 14.93
N GLU A 71 -8.27 -22.89 15.62
CA GLU A 71 -8.67 -22.20 16.86
C GLU A 71 -8.09 -20.79 16.90
N GLY A 72 -8.97 -19.79 16.78
CA GLY A 72 -8.63 -18.38 16.88
C GLY A 72 -7.70 -17.89 15.76
N ALA A 73 -7.15 -16.69 15.96
CA ALA A 73 -6.26 -16.07 14.98
C ALA A 73 -5.00 -16.93 14.71
N PRO A 74 -4.58 -17.06 13.44
CA PRO A 74 -3.41 -17.85 13.07
C PRO A 74 -2.15 -17.26 13.70
N LYS A 75 -1.22 -18.12 14.12
CA LYS A 75 0.10 -17.72 14.61
C LYS A 75 1.22 -18.34 13.77
N PRO A 76 2.20 -17.55 13.31
CA PRO A 76 3.21 -18.00 12.34
C PRO A 76 4.12 -19.13 12.87
N ASP A 77 4.26 -19.26 14.19
CA ASP A 77 5.06 -20.31 14.82
C ASP A 77 4.47 -21.72 14.64
N ARG A 78 3.17 -21.84 14.41
CA ARG A 78 2.45 -23.13 14.42
C ARG A 78 1.47 -23.33 13.28
N ASN A 79 0.90 -22.26 12.74
CA ASN A 79 -0.16 -22.30 11.74
C ASN A 79 0.45 -22.14 10.33
N PRO A 80 0.25 -23.10 9.41
CA PRO A 80 0.81 -23.04 8.07
C PRO A 80 0.04 -22.09 7.15
N VAL A 81 0.71 -21.55 6.14
CA VAL A 81 0.10 -20.83 5.01
C VAL A 81 -0.34 -21.85 3.96
N VAL A 82 -1.64 -22.10 3.85
CA VAL A 82 -2.16 -23.18 2.99
C VAL A 82 -2.41 -22.75 1.55
N ILE A 83 -2.65 -21.46 1.31
CA ILE A 83 -2.84 -20.92 -0.05
C ILE A 83 -2.16 -19.55 -0.13
N ILE A 84 -1.38 -19.34 -1.19
CA ILE A 84 -0.98 -18.01 -1.66
C ILE A 84 -1.47 -17.89 -3.10
N SER A 85 -2.34 -16.91 -3.36
CA SER A 85 -2.84 -16.62 -4.71
C SER A 85 -2.18 -15.35 -5.21
N VAL A 86 -1.79 -15.33 -6.48
CA VAL A 86 -1.16 -14.20 -7.14
C VAL A 86 -1.84 -13.89 -8.47
N ALA A 87 -1.89 -12.60 -8.82
CA ALA A 87 -2.31 -12.12 -10.12
C ALA A 87 -1.41 -10.95 -10.56
N THR A 88 -1.22 -10.80 -11.85
CA THR A 88 -0.35 -9.77 -12.42
C THR A 88 -1.10 -8.88 -13.40
N ASN A 89 -0.60 -7.66 -13.62
CA ASN A 89 -1.12 -6.81 -14.68
C ASN A 89 -0.78 -7.30 -16.10
N ALA A 90 -0.01 -8.39 -16.23
CA ALA A 90 0.19 -9.12 -17.48
C ALA A 90 -0.90 -10.19 -17.75
N GLY A 91 -1.87 -10.34 -16.84
CA GLY A 91 -2.96 -11.31 -16.95
C GLY A 91 -2.61 -12.73 -16.48
N GLU A 92 -1.42 -12.95 -15.91
CA GLU A 92 -1.08 -14.22 -15.27
C GLU A 92 -1.72 -14.31 -13.88
N GLU A 93 -2.40 -15.42 -13.63
CA GLU A 93 -2.91 -15.83 -12.32
C GLU A 93 -2.29 -17.17 -11.92
N ARG A 94 -1.91 -17.31 -10.64
CA ARG A 94 -1.32 -18.54 -10.12
C ARG A 94 -1.69 -18.73 -8.65
N GLN A 95 -1.85 -19.99 -8.23
CA GLN A 95 -2.04 -20.34 -6.83
C GLN A 95 -0.96 -21.33 -6.40
N PHE A 96 -0.38 -21.07 -5.23
CA PHE A 96 0.53 -21.98 -4.53
C PHE A 96 -0.25 -22.57 -3.37
N VAL A 97 -0.51 -23.88 -3.42
CA VAL A 97 -1.42 -24.57 -2.51
C VAL A 97 -0.67 -25.68 -1.78
N ALA A 98 -0.79 -25.74 -0.46
CA ALA A 98 -0.13 -26.77 0.35
C ALA A 98 -0.72 -28.16 0.07
N GLY A 99 0.07 -29.20 0.34
CA GLY A 99 -0.39 -30.59 0.29
C GLY A 99 -1.40 -30.93 1.40
N ASP A 100 -1.94 -32.15 1.38
CA ASP A 100 -2.80 -32.67 2.46
C ASP A 100 -2.07 -32.72 3.82
N ASP A 101 -0.74 -32.79 3.82
CA ASP A 101 0.13 -32.71 4.99
C ASP A 101 0.25 -31.30 5.57
N ARG A 102 -0.24 -30.28 4.85
CA ARG A 102 -0.14 -28.85 5.18
C ARG A 102 1.30 -28.35 5.29
N ASP A 103 2.24 -28.98 4.57
CA ASP A 103 3.58 -28.45 4.45
C ASP A 103 3.56 -27.18 3.58
N ASP A 104 3.78 -26.04 4.22
CA ASP A 104 3.78 -24.73 3.58
C ASP A 104 5.17 -24.25 3.18
N LYS A 105 6.22 -25.05 3.43
CA LYS A 105 7.57 -24.73 2.95
C LYS A 105 7.63 -24.65 1.41
N PRO A 106 7.09 -25.62 0.64
CA PRO A 106 7.09 -25.53 -0.82
C PRO A 106 6.23 -24.38 -1.36
N VAL A 107 5.17 -24.01 -0.64
CA VAL A 107 4.29 -22.87 -0.98
C VAL A 107 5.07 -21.56 -0.92
N LEU A 108 5.81 -21.35 0.18
CA LEU A 108 6.61 -20.16 0.40
C LEU A 108 7.80 -20.08 -0.56
N GLU A 109 8.51 -21.20 -0.79
CA GLU A 109 9.60 -21.29 -1.77
C GLU A 109 9.09 -20.93 -3.18
N ALA A 110 7.97 -21.52 -3.60
CA ALA A 110 7.39 -21.24 -4.91
C ALA A 110 6.92 -19.79 -5.07
N PHE A 111 6.37 -19.19 -4.01
CA PHE A 111 6.00 -17.77 -4.00
C PHE A 111 7.23 -16.87 -4.13
N ILE A 112 8.27 -17.07 -3.31
CA ILE A 112 9.51 -16.29 -3.36
C ILE A 112 10.13 -16.37 -4.77
N ASP A 113 10.25 -17.58 -5.31
CA ASP A 113 10.75 -17.83 -6.67
C ASP A 113 9.93 -17.10 -7.73
N TYR A 114 8.60 -17.08 -7.58
CA TYR A 114 7.72 -16.41 -8.51
C TYR A 114 7.90 -14.89 -8.47
N VAL A 115 7.99 -14.28 -7.28
CA VAL A 115 8.27 -12.85 -7.14
C VAL A 115 9.61 -12.50 -7.80
N HIS A 116 10.63 -13.35 -7.63
CA HIS A 116 11.93 -13.16 -8.28
C HIS A 116 11.83 -13.24 -9.79
N LYS A 117 11.17 -14.26 -10.34
CA LYS A 117 11.05 -14.46 -11.79
C LYS A 117 10.24 -13.36 -12.46
N PHE A 118 9.13 -12.95 -11.85
CA PHE A 118 8.30 -11.87 -12.38
C PHE A 118 8.98 -10.51 -12.25
N GLY A 119 9.65 -10.26 -11.12
CA GLY A 119 10.39 -9.04 -10.81
C GLY A 119 9.50 -7.78 -10.69
N PRO A 120 8.45 -7.78 -9.85
CA PRO A 120 7.50 -6.67 -9.79
C PRO A 120 8.14 -5.33 -9.40
N ASP A 121 7.67 -4.24 -9.97
CA ASP A 121 7.97 -2.88 -9.52
C ASP A 121 7.08 -2.50 -8.34
N ILE A 122 5.83 -2.98 -8.36
CA ILE A 122 4.81 -2.75 -7.35
C ILE A 122 4.26 -4.10 -6.86
N ILE A 123 4.19 -4.28 -5.55
CA ILE A 123 3.48 -5.38 -4.92
C ILE A 123 2.26 -4.80 -4.21
N VAL A 124 1.07 -5.33 -4.49
CA VAL A 124 -0.20 -4.87 -3.94
C VAL A 124 -0.90 -5.97 -3.15
N GLY A 125 -1.57 -5.59 -2.06
CA GLY A 125 -2.38 -6.49 -1.26
C GLY A 125 -3.42 -5.74 -0.44
N TYR A 126 -4.12 -6.45 0.45
CA TYR A 126 -5.15 -5.87 1.31
C TYR A 126 -4.91 -6.28 2.77
N GLY A 127 -4.53 -5.33 3.63
CA GLY A 127 -4.14 -5.57 5.03
C GLY A 127 -2.71 -6.09 5.22
N VAL A 128 -1.92 -6.15 4.14
CA VAL A 128 -0.60 -6.80 4.11
C VAL A 128 0.44 -6.13 5.02
N ASN A 129 0.34 -4.81 5.24
CA ASN A 129 1.24 -4.09 6.15
C ASN A 129 1.03 -4.52 7.61
N ARG A 130 -0.19 -4.91 7.95
CA ARG A 130 -0.61 -5.20 9.33
C ARG A 130 -0.48 -6.69 9.69
N GLN A 131 -0.62 -7.56 8.70
CA GLN A 131 -0.75 -9.00 8.93
C GLN A 131 0.23 -9.82 8.09
N ASP A 132 0.06 -9.85 6.77
CA ASP A 132 0.70 -10.83 5.89
C ASP A 132 2.23 -10.77 5.93
N TRP A 133 2.84 -9.59 5.77
CA TRP A 133 4.30 -9.53 5.70
C TRP A 133 5.00 -9.96 6.98
N ALA A 134 4.47 -9.54 8.13
CA ALA A 134 4.99 -9.96 9.44
C ALA A 134 4.81 -11.47 9.64
N TYR A 135 3.65 -12.00 9.24
CA TYR A 135 3.35 -13.43 9.32
C TYR A 135 4.30 -14.26 8.44
N LEU A 136 4.43 -13.90 7.16
CA LEU A 136 5.27 -14.60 6.19
C LEU A 136 6.75 -14.56 6.60
N ASN A 137 7.24 -13.44 7.11
CA ASN A 137 8.61 -13.32 7.61
C ASN A 137 8.89 -14.29 8.76
N GLU A 138 8.04 -14.29 9.81
CA GLU A 138 8.23 -15.19 10.95
C GLU A 138 8.04 -16.65 10.55
N ARG A 139 7.06 -16.95 9.67
CA ARG A 139 6.84 -18.31 9.16
C ARG A 139 8.04 -18.83 8.36
N CYS A 140 8.61 -18.00 7.48
CA CYS A 140 9.83 -18.35 6.75
C CYS A 140 10.98 -18.70 7.70
N LYS A 141 11.23 -17.85 8.71
CA LYS A 141 12.29 -18.09 9.72
C LYS A 141 12.12 -19.42 10.43
N ARG A 142 10.88 -19.78 10.78
CA ARG A 142 10.56 -21.07 11.43
C ARG A 142 10.85 -22.28 10.55
N LEU A 143 10.69 -22.14 9.24
CA LEU A 143 10.93 -23.20 8.26
C LEU A 143 12.39 -23.24 7.76
N GLY A 144 13.25 -22.38 8.31
CA GLY A 144 14.64 -22.22 7.86
C GLY A 144 14.76 -21.54 6.50
N LEU A 145 13.74 -20.80 6.08
CA LEU A 145 13.70 -19.99 4.87
C LEU A 145 13.98 -18.52 5.21
N ARG A 146 14.38 -17.76 4.18
CA ARG A 146 14.48 -16.31 4.24
C ARG A 146 13.50 -15.73 3.23
N LEU A 147 12.63 -14.80 3.67
CA LEU A 147 11.68 -14.12 2.77
C LEU A 147 12.42 -13.02 1.97
N SER A 148 13.34 -13.41 1.11
CA SER A 148 14.05 -12.47 0.24
C SER A 148 13.21 -12.20 -1.00
N ILE A 149 12.36 -11.17 -0.98
CA ILE A 149 11.49 -10.80 -2.12
C ILE A 149 11.81 -9.42 -2.69
N ASP A 150 12.72 -8.69 -2.06
CA ASP A 150 13.17 -7.37 -2.49
C ASP A 150 14.17 -7.46 -3.65
N ARG A 151 14.75 -6.32 -4.07
CA ARG A 151 15.82 -6.30 -5.08
C ARG A 151 17.23 -6.37 -4.49
N ALA A 152 17.38 -6.24 -3.18
CA ALA A 152 18.67 -6.19 -2.48
C ALA A 152 18.98 -7.46 -1.66
N LYS A 153 18.18 -8.52 -1.82
CA LYS A 153 18.27 -9.79 -1.06
C LYS A 153 18.18 -9.57 0.46
N THR A 154 17.36 -8.62 0.88
CA THR A 154 16.99 -8.37 2.27
C THR A 154 15.57 -8.87 2.58
N GLU A 155 15.19 -8.83 3.85
CA GLU A 155 13.84 -9.22 4.27
C GLU A 155 12.94 -7.97 4.34
N PRO A 156 11.65 -8.08 3.98
CA PRO A 156 10.68 -7.03 4.26
C PRO A 156 10.71 -6.63 5.73
N HIS A 157 10.62 -5.33 6.02
CA HIS A 157 10.64 -4.84 7.40
C HIS A 157 9.70 -3.66 7.60
N THR A 158 9.09 -3.59 8.80
CA THR A 158 8.25 -2.45 9.17
C THR A 158 9.08 -1.19 9.34
N SER A 159 8.57 -0.06 8.85
CA SER A 159 9.21 1.24 8.86
C SER A 159 8.20 2.33 9.27
N VAL A 160 8.37 3.58 8.81
CA VAL A 160 7.53 4.72 9.23
C VAL A 160 6.04 4.46 9.02
N TYR A 161 5.21 5.00 9.91
CA TYR A 161 3.76 4.94 9.79
C TYR A 161 3.18 3.51 9.76
N GLY A 162 4.00 2.48 10.01
CA GLY A 162 3.58 1.08 9.96
C GLY A 162 3.62 0.44 8.57
N HIS A 163 4.11 1.14 7.53
CA HIS A 163 4.32 0.49 6.22
C HIS A 163 5.42 -0.57 6.32
N VAL A 164 5.37 -1.56 5.43
CA VAL A 164 6.44 -2.53 5.26
C VAL A 164 7.26 -2.16 4.03
N SER A 165 8.56 -1.95 4.23
CA SER A 165 9.49 -1.63 3.16
C SER A 165 10.02 -2.91 2.50
N ILE A 166 9.98 -2.94 1.17
CA ILE A 166 10.55 -3.98 0.32
C ILE A 166 11.55 -3.29 -0.61
N THR A 167 12.83 -3.32 -0.26
CA THR A 167 13.86 -2.49 -0.93
C THR A 167 13.85 -2.64 -2.46
N GLY A 168 13.68 -1.51 -3.15
CA GLY A 168 13.63 -1.45 -4.61
C GLY A 168 12.26 -1.79 -5.23
N ARG A 169 11.21 -1.94 -4.43
CA ARG A 169 9.82 -2.14 -4.88
C ARG A 169 8.86 -1.27 -4.07
N ALA A 170 7.78 -0.80 -4.67
CA ALA A 170 6.72 -0.15 -3.91
C ALA A 170 5.75 -1.20 -3.37
N ASN A 171 5.69 -1.35 -2.05
CA ASN A 171 4.68 -2.17 -1.39
C ASN A 171 3.45 -1.32 -1.06
N ILE A 172 2.31 -1.64 -1.66
CA ILE A 172 1.07 -0.88 -1.50
C ILE A 172 0.03 -1.77 -0.81
N ASP A 173 -0.44 -1.31 0.33
CA ASP A 173 -1.58 -1.91 1.01
C ASP A 173 -2.85 -1.10 0.69
N ILE A 174 -3.77 -1.72 -0.04
CA ILE A 174 -5.04 -1.11 -0.45
C ILE A 174 -5.89 -0.73 0.76
N PHE A 175 -5.77 -1.44 1.89
CA PHE A 175 -6.51 -1.13 3.10
C PHE A 175 -6.15 0.27 3.63
N ASP A 176 -4.91 0.72 3.46
CA ASP A 176 -4.47 2.05 3.91
C ASP A 176 -5.05 3.18 3.03
N PHE A 177 -5.66 2.85 1.89
CA PHE A 177 -6.44 3.79 1.06
C PHE A 177 -7.95 3.66 1.25
N ALA A 178 -8.43 2.72 2.09
CA ALA A 178 -9.85 2.46 2.23
C ALA A 178 -10.62 3.66 2.82
N ASP A 179 -9.95 4.51 3.61
CA ASP A 179 -10.53 5.73 4.19
C ASP A 179 -10.76 6.86 3.19
N GLU A 180 -10.13 6.79 2.00
CA GLU A 180 -10.41 7.71 0.88
C GLU A 180 -11.82 7.51 0.29
N PHE A 181 -12.50 6.41 0.67
CA PHE A 181 -13.85 6.05 0.22
C PHE A 181 -14.87 6.15 1.36
N PRO A 182 -15.32 7.37 1.75
CA PRO A 182 -16.17 7.58 2.93
C PRO A 182 -17.56 6.91 2.84
N ASP A 183 -18.01 6.60 1.62
CA ASP A 183 -19.27 5.90 1.37
C ASP A 183 -19.21 4.42 1.79
N VAL A 184 -18.02 3.82 1.72
CA VAL A 184 -17.79 2.44 2.17
C VAL A 184 -17.69 2.46 3.70
N LYS A 185 -18.77 2.09 4.39
CA LYS A 185 -18.83 2.14 5.87
C LYS A 185 -18.03 1.01 6.52
N VAL A 186 -18.08 -0.18 5.92
CA VAL A 186 -17.35 -1.36 6.40
C VAL A 186 -16.20 -1.62 5.43
N LYS A 187 -14.98 -1.35 5.88
CA LYS A 187 -13.74 -1.35 5.08
C LYS A 187 -13.20 -2.77 4.87
N THR A 188 -13.99 -3.63 4.24
CA THR A 188 -13.51 -4.95 3.84
C THR A 188 -13.24 -4.99 2.35
N LEU A 189 -12.46 -5.98 1.89
CA LEU A 189 -12.10 -6.13 0.49
C LEU A 189 -13.35 -6.28 -0.40
N GLU A 190 -14.35 -7.03 0.08
CA GLU A 190 -15.64 -7.28 -0.59
C GLU A 190 -16.39 -5.99 -0.83
N ASN A 191 -16.58 -5.20 0.22
CA ASN A 191 -17.35 -3.98 0.14
C ASN A 191 -16.67 -2.93 -0.74
N LEU A 192 -15.33 -2.83 -0.67
CA LEU A 192 -14.59 -1.91 -1.52
C LEU A 192 -14.61 -2.34 -2.99
N ALA A 193 -14.47 -3.65 -3.26
CA ALA A 193 -14.55 -4.18 -4.61
C ALA A 193 -15.94 -3.96 -5.25
N ASP A 194 -17.02 -4.15 -4.48
CA ASP A 194 -18.39 -3.91 -4.96
C ASP A 194 -18.66 -2.42 -5.20
N TYR A 195 -18.25 -1.56 -4.26
CA TYR A 195 -18.39 -0.11 -4.40
C TYR A 195 -17.71 0.42 -5.67
N LEU A 196 -16.52 -0.09 -5.99
CA LEU A 196 -15.77 0.27 -7.20
C LEU A 196 -16.25 -0.47 -8.46
N GLY A 197 -17.25 -1.35 -8.35
CA GLY A 197 -17.83 -2.07 -9.48
C GLY A 197 -16.92 -3.17 -10.06
N ILE A 198 -15.97 -3.67 -9.28
CA ILE A 198 -15.00 -4.69 -9.70
C ILE A 198 -15.60 -6.09 -9.62
N MET A 199 -16.28 -6.39 -8.52
CA MET A 199 -16.98 -7.65 -8.31
C MET A 199 -18.12 -7.42 -7.32
N LYS A 200 -19.33 -7.82 -7.70
CA LYS A 200 -20.50 -7.70 -6.82
C LYS A 200 -20.42 -8.74 -5.70
N ILE A 201 -20.85 -8.35 -4.50
CA ILE A 201 -20.86 -9.25 -3.33
C ILE A 201 -21.71 -10.50 -3.60
N GLU A 202 -22.83 -10.33 -4.30
CA GLU A 202 -23.75 -11.43 -4.66
C GLU A 202 -23.14 -12.48 -5.59
N ASP A 203 -22.16 -12.09 -6.41
CA ASP A 203 -21.46 -12.96 -7.36
C ASP A 203 -20.21 -13.62 -6.75
N ARG A 204 -19.85 -13.25 -5.52
CA ARG A 204 -18.58 -13.62 -4.89
C ARG A 204 -18.75 -14.77 -3.92
N VAL A 205 -17.75 -15.65 -3.86
CA VAL A 205 -17.64 -16.60 -2.75
C VAL A 205 -17.26 -15.84 -1.48
N LEU A 206 -17.97 -16.07 -0.39
CA LEU A 206 -17.61 -15.55 0.92
C LEU A 206 -17.26 -16.72 1.84
N VAL A 207 -16.06 -16.67 2.41
CA VAL A 207 -15.60 -17.59 3.45
C VAL A 207 -15.06 -16.73 4.59
N GLU A 208 -15.62 -16.91 5.78
CA GLU A 208 -15.13 -16.24 6.98
C GLU A 208 -13.80 -16.86 7.41
N ASP A 209 -12.93 -16.05 8.02
CA ASP A 209 -11.59 -16.46 8.45
C ASP A 209 -11.60 -17.63 9.44
N VAL A 210 -12.60 -17.66 10.33
CA VAL A 210 -12.85 -18.74 11.30
C VAL A 210 -13.15 -20.08 10.63
N ASP A 211 -13.65 -20.08 9.39
CA ASP A 211 -14.06 -21.28 8.67
C ASP A 211 -12.96 -21.83 7.76
N PHE A 212 -11.82 -21.13 7.61
CA PHE A 212 -10.74 -21.56 6.71
C PHE A 212 -10.24 -22.98 6.99
N ALA A 213 -10.13 -23.38 8.26
CA ALA A 213 -9.71 -24.73 8.62
C ALA A 213 -10.74 -25.79 8.20
N ASP A 214 -12.03 -25.51 8.38
CA ASP A 214 -13.11 -26.45 8.03
C ASP A 214 -13.21 -26.62 6.52
N TYR A 215 -13.06 -25.53 5.75
CA TYR A 215 -13.00 -25.59 4.29
C TYR A 215 -11.74 -26.29 3.79
N TRP A 216 -10.62 -26.14 4.48
CA TRP A 216 -9.38 -26.81 4.12
C TRP A 216 -9.44 -28.31 4.40
N ASP A 217 -9.94 -28.73 5.56
CA ASP A 217 -9.98 -30.13 5.98
C ASP A 217 -10.99 -30.95 5.16
N ASP A 218 -12.07 -30.32 4.66
CA ASP A 218 -13.05 -30.93 3.77
C ASP A 218 -12.66 -30.77 2.29
N LYS A 219 -12.24 -31.87 1.65
CA LYS A 219 -11.85 -31.89 0.23
C LYS A 219 -12.93 -31.37 -0.73
N THR A 220 -14.21 -31.49 -0.38
CA THR A 220 -15.31 -30.98 -1.22
C THR A 220 -15.47 -29.46 -1.13
N LYS A 221 -15.06 -28.87 0.00
CA LYS A 221 -15.11 -27.42 0.24
C LYS A 221 -13.79 -26.72 -0.09
N ARG A 222 -12.67 -27.45 -0.14
CA ARG A 222 -11.37 -26.87 -0.45
C ARG A 222 -11.34 -26.14 -1.79
N GLU A 223 -12.06 -26.64 -2.79
CA GLU A 223 -12.18 -25.96 -4.08
C GLU A 223 -12.86 -24.59 -3.97
N THR A 224 -13.85 -24.47 -3.08
CA THR A 224 -14.50 -23.19 -2.77
C THR A 224 -13.51 -22.22 -2.11
N LEU A 225 -12.64 -22.71 -1.22
CA LEU A 225 -11.60 -21.88 -0.60
C LEU A 225 -10.52 -21.45 -1.60
N ASN A 226 -10.13 -22.33 -2.51
CA ASN A 226 -9.23 -22.00 -3.63
C ASN A 226 -9.82 -20.89 -4.49
N ARG A 227 -11.09 -21.03 -4.89
CA ARG A 227 -11.81 -20.03 -5.67
C ARG A 227 -11.91 -18.70 -4.92
N PHE A 228 -12.25 -18.73 -3.63
CA PHE A 228 -12.27 -17.55 -2.76
C PHE A 228 -10.92 -16.80 -2.76
N SER A 229 -9.81 -17.50 -2.54
CA SER A 229 -8.49 -16.87 -2.52
C SER A 229 -8.09 -16.27 -3.87
N LEU A 230 -8.50 -16.90 -4.97
CA LEU A 230 -8.26 -16.35 -6.31
C LEU A 230 -9.12 -15.10 -6.58
N GLU A 231 -10.41 -15.13 -6.20
CA GLU A 231 -11.32 -13.98 -6.28
C GLU A 231 -10.83 -12.79 -5.44
N ASN A 232 -10.28 -13.03 -4.24
CA ASN A 232 -9.66 -11.99 -3.42
C ASN A 232 -8.53 -11.29 -4.19
N THR A 233 -7.68 -12.08 -4.85
CA THR A 233 -6.52 -11.57 -5.58
C THR A 233 -6.94 -10.78 -6.83
N ARG A 234 -8.00 -11.24 -7.52
CA ARG A 234 -8.63 -10.49 -8.62
C ARG A 234 -9.21 -9.16 -8.14
N CYS A 235 -9.90 -9.15 -7.00
CA CYS A 235 -10.41 -7.92 -6.40
C CYS A 235 -9.26 -6.96 -6.07
N ILE A 236 -8.20 -7.45 -5.44
CA ILE A 236 -6.98 -6.67 -5.12
C ILE A 236 -6.40 -6.03 -6.38
N MET A 237 -6.24 -6.79 -7.47
CA MET A 237 -5.73 -6.25 -8.73
C MET A 237 -6.69 -5.24 -9.38
N GLY A 238 -7.99 -5.50 -9.35
CA GLY A 238 -9.00 -4.57 -9.86
C GLY A 238 -9.02 -3.25 -9.10
N ILE A 239 -8.91 -3.29 -7.76
CA ILE A 239 -8.88 -2.10 -6.92
C ILE A 239 -7.56 -1.36 -7.16
N ALA A 240 -6.43 -2.07 -7.21
CA ALA A 240 -5.14 -1.47 -7.53
C ALA A 240 -5.19 -0.71 -8.86
N ASN A 241 -5.78 -1.29 -9.91
CA ASN A 241 -5.96 -0.60 -11.19
C ASN A 241 -6.82 0.67 -11.10
N ALA A 242 -7.80 0.71 -10.19
CA ALA A 242 -8.65 1.88 -9.99
C ALA A 242 -7.98 3.01 -9.17
N ILE A 243 -7.06 2.67 -8.25
CA ILE A 243 -6.50 3.63 -7.29
C ILE A 243 -5.05 4.02 -7.54
N LEU A 244 -4.30 3.24 -8.32
CA LEU A 244 -2.86 3.40 -8.41
C LEU A 244 -2.44 4.74 -9.02
N ASP A 245 -3.13 5.19 -10.07
CA ASP A 245 -2.88 6.50 -10.67
C ASP A 245 -3.09 7.63 -9.64
N PHE A 246 -4.16 7.56 -8.86
CA PHE A 246 -4.41 8.50 -7.78
C PHE A 246 -3.29 8.46 -6.73
N ALA A 247 -2.87 7.27 -6.28
CA ALA A 247 -1.81 7.12 -5.30
C ALA A 247 -0.46 7.66 -5.80
N MET A 248 -0.12 7.43 -7.07
CA MET A 248 1.10 7.95 -7.71
C MET A 248 1.07 9.48 -7.82
N GLN A 249 -0.06 10.06 -8.20
CA GLN A 249 -0.21 11.52 -8.25
C GLN A 249 -0.14 12.14 -6.86
N LEU A 250 -0.77 11.52 -5.86
CA LEU A 250 -0.71 11.98 -4.48
C LEU A 250 0.74 11.93 -3.94
N SER A 251 1.45 10.82 -4.19
CA SER A 251 2.89 10.63 -3.88
C SER A 251 3.74 11.76 -4.47
N SER A 252 3.58 12.03 -5.77
CA SER A 252 4.29 13.11 -6.48
C SER A 252 3.96 14.50 -5.93
N LEU A 253 2.68 14.76 -5.64
CA LEU A 253 2.21 16.02 -5.09
C LEU A 253 2.85 16.29 -3.72
N VAL A 254 2.66 15.38 -2.77
CA VAL A 254 3.06 15.58 -1.37
C VAL A 254 4.56 15.34 -1.13
N GLY A 255 5.24 14.63 -2.03
CA GLY A 255 6.67 14.31 -1.89
C GLY A 255 6.96 13.11 -0.99
N LEU A 256 5.98 12.24 -0.75
CA LEU A 256 6.14 10.98 -0.02
C LEU A 256 6.31 9.82 -1.02
N PRO A 257 7.20 8.85 -0.77
CA PRO A 257 7.24 7.59 -1.50
C PRO A 257 5.87 6.89 -1.59
N LEU A 258 5.66 6.12 -2.66
CA LEU A 258 4.38 5.47 -2.96
C LEU A 258 3.92 4.47 -1.89
N ASP A 259 4.88 3.79 -1.24
CA ASP A 259 4.64 2.88 -0.12
C ASP A 259 4.39 3.60 1.22
N HIS A 260 4.72 4.89 1.31
CA HIS A 260 4.45 5.73 2.48
C HIS A 260 3.13 6.50 2.39
N VAL A 261 2.70 6.87 1.17
CA VAL A 261 1.63 7.86 1.00
C VAL A 261 0.29 7.39 1.56
N GLY A 262 -0.06 6.11 1.38
CA GLY A 262 -1.29 5.54 1.93
C GLY A 262 -1.26 5.45 3.45
N THR A 263 -0.14 4.98 4.02
CA THR A 263 0.01 4.77 5.47
C THR A 263 0.16 6.06 6.27
N ALA A 264 0.71 7.12 5.69
CA ALA A 264 0.81 8.42 6.33
C ALA A 264 -0.58 9.02 6.55
N ALA A 265 -0.90 9.44 7.78
CA ALA A 265 -2.13 10.17 8.05
C ALA A 265 -2.17 11.49 7.27
N VAL A 266 -3.37 11.98 6.94
CA VAL A 266 -3.59 13.19 6.12
C VAL A 266 -2.76 14.39 6.60
N GLY A 267 -2.68 14.62 7.92
CA GLY A 267 -1.88 15.70 8.49
C GLY A 267 -0.38 15.60 8.15
N PHE A 268 0.19 14.40 8.17
CA PHE A 268 1.58 14.17 7.76
C PHE A 268 1.77 14.40 6.25
N ARG A 269 0.80 14.02 5.42
CA ARG A 269 0.86 14.27 3.96
C ARG A 269 0.90 15.77 3.66
N VAL A 270 0.07 16.55 4.35
CA VAL A 270 0.06 18.02 4.25
C VAL A 270 1.35 18.63 4.78
N GLU A 271 1.85 18.15 5.92
CA GLU A 271 3.12 18.59 6.50
C GLU A 271 4.29 18.39 5.52
N TRP A 272 4.40 17.21 4.88
CA TRP A 272 5.43 16.96 3.87
C TRP A 272 5.31 17.85 2.64
N PHE A 273 4.08 18.11 2.19
CA PHE A 273 3.82 19.07 1.13
C PHE A 273 4.34 20.47 1.52
N LEU A 274 4.02 20.94 2.73
CA LEU A 274 4.48 22.24 3.23
C LEU A 274 6.00 22.30 3.41
N ILE A 275 6.64 21.26 3.93
CA ILE A 275 8.11 21.17 4.06
C ILE A 275 8.79 21.33 2.69
N LYS A 276 8.27 20.62 1.68
CA LYS A 276 8.76 20.71 0.29
C LYS A 276 8.63 22.14 -0.25
N HIS A 277 7.55 22.84 0.08
CA HIS A 277 7.33 24.23 -0.34
C HIS A 277 8.18 25.24 0.43
N ALA A 278 8.35 25.07 1.75
CA ALA A 278 9.20 25.90 2.60
C ALA A 278 10.64 25.90 2.08
N HIS A 279 11.17 24.72 1.74
CA HIS A 279 12.52 24.61 1.16
C HIS A 279 12.66 25.38 -0.16
N LYS A 280 11.63 25.39 -1.02
CA LYS A 280 11.65 26.13 -2.30
C LYS A 280 11.69 27.66 -2.12
N ILE A 281 11.21 28.17 -0.99
CA ILE A 281 11.19 29.60 -0.67
C ILE A 281 12.26 30.00 0.36
N ASP A 282 13.21 29.09 0.64
CA ASP A 282 14.29 29.29 1.62
C ASP A 282 13.79 29.57 3.06
N GLU A 283 12.66 28.96 3.42
CA GLU A 283 12.08 29.02 4.77
C GLU A 283 12.42 27.77 5.59
N LEU A 284 12.69 27.98 6.88
CA LEU A 284 13.00 26.91 7.83
C LEU A 284 11.71 26.37 8.47
N VAL A 285 11.59 25.06 8.48
CA VAL A 285 10.46 24.37 9.11
C VAL A 285 10.68 24.29 10.63
N PRO A 286 9.71 24.76 11.43
CA PRO A 286 9.81 24.67 12.88
C PRO A 286 9.75 23.21 13.33
N LYS A 287 10.47 22.90 14.41
CA LYS A 287 10.42 21.57 15.03
C LYS A 287 9.02 21.28 15.53
N ARG A 288 8.55 20.05 15.32
CA ARG A 288 7.27 19.61 15.86
C ARG A 288 7.33 19.57 17.38
N VAL A 289 6.39 20.25 18.02
CA VAL A 289 6.19 20.22 19.47
C VAL A 289 4.81 19.67 19.73
N GLU A 290 4.72 18.60 20.53
CA GLU A 290 3.41 18.13 21.00
C GLU A 290 2.76 19.22 21.83
N GLN A 291 1.56 19.63 21.42
CA GLN A 291 0.74 20.54 22.21
C GLN A 291 -0.45 19.77 22.75
N PRO A 292 -0.83 20.00 24.02
CA PRO A 292 -2.05 19.42 24.55
C PRO A 292 -3.24 19.92 23.72
N TYR A 293 -4.17 19.02 23.43
CA TYR A 293 -5.38 19.38 22.71
C TYR A 293 -6.12 20.50 23.45
N ARG A 294 -6.40 21.60 22.74
CA ARG A 294 -7.19 22.72 23.25
C ARG A 294 -8.50 22.77 22.45
N PRO A 295 -9.66 22.61 23.11
CA PRO A 295 -10.92 22.79 22.40
C PRO A 295 -11.04 24.23 21.91
N TYR A 296 -11.43 24.39 20.66
CA TYR A 296 -11.76 25.69 20.06
C TYR A 296 -13.22 25.67 19.62
N ALA A 297 -13.83 26.85 19.50
CA ALA A 297 -15.19 26.96 19.01
C ALA A 297 -15.25 26.46 17.57
N GLY A 298 -16.04 25.40 17.34
CA GLY A 298 -16.30 24.86 16.01
C GLY A 298 -17.27 25.74 15.21
N ALA A 299 -17.67 25.23 14.03
CA ALA A 299 -18.65 25.90 13.19
C ALA A 299 -20.02 26.00 13.87
N ILE A 300 -20.80 27.02 13.49
CA ILE A 300 -22.20 27.14 13.89
C ILE A 300 -23.00 26.04 13.18
N VAL A 301 -23.70 25.22 13.96
CA VAL A 301 -24.61 24.18 13.43
C VAL A 301 -26.04 24.64 13.63
N LEU A 302 -26.80 24.79 12.54
CA LEU A 302 -28.23 25.04 12.61
C LEU A 302 -28.94 23.75 13.05
N SER A 303 -29.73 23.81 14.12
CA SER A 303 -30.45 22.63 14.62
C SER A 303 -31.43 22.11 13.58
N PRO A 304 -31.31 20.85 13.13
CA PRO A 304 -32.26 20.27 12.19
C PRO A 304 -33.60 19.99 12.87
N LYS A 305 -34.68 19.97 12.10
CA LYS A 305 -35.96 19.43 12.55
C LYS A 305 -35.96 17.91 12.33
N PRO A 306 -36.01 17.07 13.38
CA PRO A 306 -36.02 15.61 13.20
C PRO A 306 -37.27 15.15 12.45
N GLY A 307 -37.11 14.22 11.51
CA GLY A 307 -38.20 13.68 10.70
C GLY A 307 -37.72 13.19 9.34
N LEU A 308 -38.63 12.56 8.60
CA LEU A 308 -38.41 12.28 7.18
C LEU A 308 -38.70 13.56 6.39
N HIS A 309 -37.78 13.95 5.52
CA HIS A 309 -37.94 15.09 4.63
C HIS A 309 -37.77 14.63 3.19
N GLU A 310 -38.60 15.15 2.31
CA GLU A 310 -38.56 14.87 0.86
C GLU A 310 -38.10 16.12 0.10
N ASN A 311 -37.55 15.93 -1.11
CA ASN A 311 -37.12 17.01 -2.01
C ASN A 311 -36.07 17.96 -1.40
N ILE A 312 -35.04 17.40 -0.77
CA ILE A 312 -33.93 18.16 -0.18
C ILE A 312 -32.91 18.55 -1.25
N ALA A 313 -32.54 19.82 -1.30
CA ALA A 313 -31.40 20.32 -2.04
C ALA A 313 -30.21 20.54 -1.09
N VAL A 314 -29.03 20.01 -1.45
CA VAL A 314 -27.78 20.20 -0.71
C VAL A 314 -26.92 21.22 -1.48
N LEU A 315 -26.61 22.34 -0.82
CA LEU A 315 -25.72 23.37 -1.35
C LEU A 315 -24.46 23.39 -0.49
N ASP A 316 -23.31 23.09 -1.10
CA ASP A 316 -22.01 23.08 -0.42
C ASP A 316 -21.09 24.16 -0.99
N PHE A 317 -20.27 24.76 -0.14
CA PHE A 317 -19.28 25.76 -0.55
C PHE A 317 -17.99 25.03 -0.98
N ALA A 318 -17.68 25.10 -2.27
CA ALA A 318 -16.40 24.59 -2.77
C ALA A 318 -15.21 25.28 -2.08
N ALA A 319 -14.40 24.49 -1.35
CA ALA A 319 -13.15 24.94 -0.74
C ALA A 319 -13.25 26.20 0.14
N MET A 320 -14.25 26.29 1.03
CA MET A 320 -14.46 27.46 1.90
C MET A 320 -13.21 27.86 2.69
N TYR A 321 -12.56 26.93 3.40
CA TYR A 321 -11.38 27.25 4.22
C TYR A 321 -10.19 27.74 3.38
N PRO A 322 -9.75 27.04 2.30
CA PRO A 322 -8.72 27.56 1.41
C PRO A 322 -9.02 28.97 0.87
N ASN A 323 -10.25 29.22 0.43
CA ASN A 323 -10.65 30.53 -0.09
C ASN A 323 -10.55 31.62 0.97
N ILE A 324 -10.97 31.37 2.21
CA ILE A 324 -10.83 32.32 3.32
C ILE A 324 -9.34 32.59 3.60
N MET A 325 -8.51 31.56 3.70
CA MET A 325 -7.08 31.71 3.97
C MET A 325 -6.39 32.55 2.89
N ILE A 326 -6.67 32.30 1.61
CA ILE A 326 -6.10 33.06 0.48
C ILE A 326 -6.63 34.50 0.45
N THR A 327 -7.95 34.69 0.57
CA THR A 327 -8.58 36.02 0.46
C THR A 327 -8.09 36.98 1.53
N TYR A 328 -7.90 36.49 2.75
CA TYR A 328 -7.46 37.30 3.88
C TYR A 328 -5.96 37.19 4.17
N ASN A 329 -5.20 36.48 3.32
CA ASN A 329 -3.77 36.26 3.46
C ASN A 329 -3.38 35.74 4.86
N LEU A 330 -4.09 34.69 5.32
CA LEU A 330 -3.82 33.99 6.57
C LEU A 330 -2.80 32.87 6.31
N SER A 331 -1.73 32.82 7.10
CA SER A 331 -0.66 31.80 7.01
C SER A 331 -0.26 31.27 8.37
#